data_AF-A0A370H076-F1
#
_entry.id   AF-A0A370H076-F1
#
_cell.length_a   1.000
_cell.length_b   1.000
_cell.length_c   1.000
_cell.angle_alpha   90.00
_cell.angle_beta   90.00
_cell.angle_gamma   90.00
#
_symmetry.space_group_name_H-M   'P 1'
#
loop_
_entity.id
_entity.type
_entity.pdbx_description
1 polymer ?
#
loop_
_entity_poly.entity_id
_entity_poly.type
_entity_poly.pdbx_seq_one_letter_code
_entity_poly.pdbx_strand_id
1 'polypeptide(L)'
;MTTVRILLALCGVTALWYSVTLLLPMSNADLKSVAMWFAGGILLHDFVFAPLCAAAGYTGRRLLPRAAWAPVAYGAVCTVTLLVVAVPVLGRENAVAGNPSILDRPYAWGLIVASATVWTVVAVVMLRNRRRGRDLHCAAPSPRR
;
A
#
# COMPACT_ATOMS: atom_id res chain seq x y z
N MET A 1 4.96 19.51 21.49
CA MET A 1 5.60 18.20 21.19
C MET A 1 5.23 17.13 22.22
N THR A 2 5.24 17.44 23.52
CA THR A 2 4.91 16.48 24.61
C THR A 2 3.44 16.02 24.58
N THR A 3 2.49 16.91 24.30
CA THR A 3 1.06 16.56 24.23
C THR A 3 0.77 15.50 23.16
N VAL A 4 1.31 15.67 21.95
CA VAL A 4 1.14 14.69 20.86
C VAL A 4 1.73 13.33 21.26
N ARG A 5 2.90 13.32 21.91
CA ARG A 5 3.51 12.07 22.40
C ARG A 5 2.65 11.39 23.46
N ILE A 6 2.10 12.15 24.39
CA ILE A 6 1.20 11.64 25.44
C ILE A 6 -0.07 11.05 24.80
N LEU A 7 -0.67 11.76 23.83
CA LEU A 7 -1.85 11.27 23.12
C LEU A 7 -1.56 9.98 22.35
N LEU A 8 -0.41 9.90 21.66
CA LEU A 8 0.01 8.68 20.97
C LEU A 8 0.24 7.52 21.95
N ALA A 9 0.88 7.79 23.10
CA ALA A 9 1.10 6.79 24.14
C ALA A 9 -0.23 6.28 24.72
N LEU A 10 -1.17 7.19 25.05
CA LEU A 10 -2.50 6.82 25.53
C LEU A 10 -3.29 6.01 24.48
N CYS A 11 -3.24 6.42 23.21
CA CYS A 11 -3.85 5.68 22.11
C CYS A 11 -3.26 4.26 21.99
N GLY A 12 -1.93 4.14 22.04
CA GLY A 12 -1.26 2.84 21.99
C GLY A 12 -1.61 1.94 23.18
N VAL A 13 -1.61 2.49 24.40
CA VAL A 13 -1.96 1.74 25.62
C VAL A 13 -3.42 1.30 25.60
N THR A 14 -4.34 2.16 25.19
CA THR A 14 -5.77 1.81 25.08
C THR A 14 -6.01 0.75 24.01
N ALA A 15 -5.34 0.83 22.85
CA ALA A 15 -5.39 -0.19 21.81
C ALA A 15 -4.82 -1.54 22.29
N LEU A 16 -3.69 -1.52 23.03
CA LEU A 16 -3.08 -2.73 23.60
C LEU A 16 -4.00 -3.36 24.65
N TRP A 17 -4.53 -2.56 25.56
CA TRP A 17 -5.51 -2.98 26.57
C TRP A 17 -6.70 -3.66 25.90
N TYR A 18 -7.32 -3.00 24.92
CA TYR A 18 -8.46 -3.53 24.18
C TYR A 18 -8.12 -4.86 23.48
N SER A 19 -6.95 -4.93 22.84
CA SER A 19 -6.50 -6.15 22.15
C SER A 19 -6.34 -7.32 23.13
N VAL A 20 -5.71 -7.10 24.29
CA VAL A 20 -5.56 -8.12 25.32
C VAL A 20 -6.94 -8.57 25.84
N THR A 21 -7.86 -7.63 26.09
CA THR A 21 -9.21 -7.99 26.54
C THR A 21 -9.99 -8.85 25.53
N LEU A 22 -9.72 -8.69 24.22
CA LEU A 22 -10.29 -9.52 23.17
C LEU A 22 -9.70 -10.94 23.12
N LEU A 23 -8.43 -11.10 23.51
CA LEU A 23 -7.73 -12.39 23.46
C LEU A 23 -8.00 -13.27 24.68
N LEU A 24 -8.20 -12.67 25.86
CA LEU A 24 -8.43 -13.40 27.12
C LEU A 24 -9.57 -14.44 27.08
N PRO A 25 -10.74 -14.17 26.46
CA PRO A 25 -11.82 -15.15 26.40
C PRO A 25 -11.69 -16.17 25.26
N MET A 26 -10.67 -16.07 24.40
CA MET A 26 -10.52 -16.97 23.24
C MET A 26 -10.12 -18.38 23.65
N SER A 27 -10.49 -19.36 22.81
CA SER A 27 -10.03 -20.74 22.99
C SER A 27 -8.53 -20.87 22.71
N ASN A 28 -7.91 -21.94 23.24
CA ASN A 28 -6.50 -22.24 22.94
C ASN A 28 -6.22 -22.45 21.44
N ALA A 29 -7.20 -22.92 20.68
CA ALA A 29 -7.05 -23.10 19.23
C ALA A 29 -7.01 -21.74 18.51
N ASP A 30 -7.89 -20.82 18.90
CA ASP A 30 -7.95 -19.47 18.33
C ASP A 30 -6.69 -18.67 18.68
N LEU A 31 -6.22 -18.76 19.92
CA LEU A 31 -4.97 -18.12 20.34
C LEU A 31 -3.76 -18.60 19.52
N LYS A 32 -3.67 -19.91 19.24
CA LYS A 32 -2.62 -20.47 18.36
C LYS A 32 -2.76 -19.94 16.93
N SER A 33 -3.98 -19.85 16.40
CA SER A 33 -4.24 -19.30 15.07
C SER A 33 -3.80 -17.84 14.97
N VAL A 34 -4.17 -17.02 15.97
CA VAL A 34 -3.74 -15.61 16.07
C VAL A 34 -2.21 -15.52 16.14
N ALA A 35 -1.57 -16.30 17.00
CA ALA A 35 -0.12 -16.30 17.13
C ALA A 35 0.57 -16.71 15.81
N MET A 36 0.04 -17.71 15.11
CA MET A 36 0.57 -18.17 13.83
C MET A 36 0.40 -17.12 12.72
N TRP A 37 -0.76 -16.45 12.64
CA TRP A 37 -0.98 -15.37 11.69
C TRP A 37 -0.13 -14.14 12.00
N PHE A 38 0.02 -13.79 13.28
CA PHE A 38 0.84 -12.66 13.71
C PHE A 38 2.31 -12.90 13.38
N ALA A 39 2.86 -14.04 13.80
CA ALA A 39 4.24 -14.41 13.51
C ALA A 39 4.47 -14.62 12.00
N GLY A 40 3.59 -15.36 11.33
CA GLY A 40 3.67 -15.64 9.91
C GLY A 40 3.59 -14.37 9.05
N GLY A 41 2.69 -13.44 9.40
CA GLY A 41 2.56 -12.15 8.73
C GLY A 41 3.80 -11.28 8.87
N ILE A 42 4.37 -11.18 10.08
CA ILE A 42 5.60 -10.42 10.34
C ILE A 42 6.77 -11.04 9.58
N LEU A 43 6.96 -12.37 9.68
CA LEU A 43 8.05 -13.06 9.01
C LEU A 43 7.94 -12.92 7.48
N LEU A 44 6.75 -13.13 6.91
CA LEU A 44 6.53 -12.96 5.48
C LEU A 44 6.82 -11.52 5.05
N HIS A 45 6.36 -10.53 5.82
CA HIS A 45 6.59 -9.12 5.51
C HIS A 45 8.10 -8.78 5.54
N ASP A 46 8.81 -9.15 6.61
CA ASP A 46 10.18 -8.72 6.81
C ASP A 46 11.19 -9.51 5.98
N PHE A 47 10.94 -10.79 5.73
CA PHE A 47 11.85 -11.63 4.93
C PHE A 47 11.52 -11.65 3.44
N VAL A 48 10.29 -11.31 3.03
CA VAL A 48 9.89 -11.35 1.61
C VAL A 48 9.53 -9.96 1.12
N PHE A 49 8.58 -9.29 1.76
CA PHE A 49 8.07 -8.01 1.25
C PHE A 49 9.12 -6.90 1.33
N ALA A 50 9.83 -6.77 2.45
CA ALA A 50 10.86 -5.75 2.62
C ALA A 50 12.04 -5.92 1.63
N PRO A 51 12.61 -7.13 1.42
CA PRO A 51 13.64 -7.35 0.40
C PRO A 51 13.16 -7.08 -1.02
N LEU A 52 11.94 -7.52 -1.37
CA LEU A 52 11.36 -7.22 -2.68
C LEU A 52 11.17 -5.72 -2.90
N CYS A 53 10.68 -4.99 -1.90
CA CYS A 53 10.54 -3.53 -1.96
C CYS A 53 11.91 -2.84 -2.10
N ALA A 54 12.92 -3.32 -1.36
CA ALA A 54 14.28 -2.80 -1.47
C ALA A 54 14.86 -3.03 -2.88
N ALA A 55 14.70 -4.24 -3.42
CA ALA A 55 15.15 -4.60 -4.77
C ALA A 55 14.41 -3.77 -5.84
N ALA A 56 13.10 -3.62 -5.73
CA ALA A 56 12.29 -2.81 -6.65
C ALA A 56 12.65 -1.32 -6.56
N GLY A 57 12.88 -0.80 -5.35
CA GLY A 57 13.33 0.58 -5.14
C GLY A 57 14.72 0.82 -5.74
N TYR A 58 15.65 -0.11 -5.54
CA TYR A 58 17.01 -0.05 -6.07
C TYR A 58 17.03 -0.11 -7.61
N THR A 59 16.37 -1.11 -8.20
CA THR A 59 16.30 -1.28 -9.65
C THR A 59 15.52 -0.13 -10.30
N GLY A 60 14.40 0.28 -9.72
CA GLY A 60 13.62 1.43 -10.18
C GLY A 60 14.42 2.73 -10.20
N ARG A 61 15.27 2.97 -9.19
CA ARG A 61 16.17 4.15 -9.17
C ARG A 61 17.23 4.12 -10.27
N ARG A 62 17.65 2.93 -10.73
CA ARG A 62 18.63 2.78 -11.81
C ARG A 62 17.99 2.87 -13.20
N LEU A 63 16.78 2.34 -13.36
CA LEU A 63 16.11 2.23 -14.66
C LEU A 63 15.28 3.47 -15.03
N LEU A 64 14.68 4.14 -14.04
CA LEU A 64 13.78 5.27 -14.29
C LEU A 64 14.53 6.62 -14.22
N PRO A 65 14.15 7.60 -15.08
CA PRO A 65 14.59 8.98 -14.91
C PRO A 65 14.20 9.51 -13.53
N ARG A 66 15.05 10.34 -12.91
CA ARG A 66 14.79 10.95 -11.58
C ARG A 66 13.41 11.59 -11.45
N ALA A 67 12.92 12.24 -12.51
CA ALA A 67 11.61 12.89 -12.53
C ALA A 67 10.42 11.92 -12.55
N ALA A 68 10.63 10.66 -12.93
CA ALA A 68 9.61 9.61 -13.04
C ALA A 68 9.59 8.66 -11.83
N TRP A 69 10.70 8.53 -11.10
CA TRP A 69 10.82 7.56 -10.01
C TRP A 69 9.75 7.72 -8.92
N ALA A 70 9.58 8.94 -8.38
CA ALA A 70 8.65 9.14 -7.27
C ALA A 70 7.18 8.85 -7.65
N PRO A 71 6.62 9.39 -8.75
CA PRO A 71 5.25 9.05 -9.17
C PRO A 71 5.04 7.54 -9.39
N VAL A 72 5.99 6.86 -10.02
CA VAL A 72 5.91 5.42 -10.28
C VAL A 72 5.96 4.62 -8.99
N ALA A 73 6.81 5.01 -8.03
CA ALA A 73 6.88 4.35 -6.72
C ALA A 73 5.55 4.45 -5.96
N TYR A 74 4.92 5.62 -5.93
CA TYR A 74 3.59 5.78 -5.32
C TYR A 74 2.53 4.95 -6.04
N GLY A 75 2.52 4.97 -7.38
CA GLY A 75 1.60 4.15 -8.18
C GLY A 75 1.73 2.65 -7.92
N ALA A 76 2.97 2.17 -7.81
CA ALA A 76 3.27 0.78 -7.48
C ALA A 76 2.77 0.41 -6.08
N VAL A 77 3.04 1.24 -5.06
CA VAL A 77 2.55 1.02 -3.69
C VAL A 77 1.01 0.95 -3.67
N CYS A 78 0.34 1.93 -4.27
CA CYS A 78 -1.13 1.92 -4.36
C CYS A 78 -1.66 0.66 -5.07
N THR A 79 -1.02 0.23 -6.15
CA THR A 79 -1.42 -0.97 -6.89
C THR A 79 -1.24 -2.23 -6.05
N VAL A 80 -0.11 -2.39 -5.34
CA VAL A 80 0.12 -3.53 -4.45
C VAL A 80 -0.89 -3.54 -3.31
N THR A 81 -1.20 -2.39 -2.70
CA THR A 81 -2.25 -2.30 -1.68
C THR A 81 -3.61 -2.72 -2.22
N LEU A 82 -3.99 -2.26 -3.41
CA LEU A 82 -5.24 -2.66 -4.07
C LEU A 82 -5.28 -4.18 -4.31
N LEU A 83 -4.17 -4.76 -4.76
CA LEU A 83 -4.07 -6.21 -4.98
C LEU A 83 -4.26 -6.98 -3.67
N VAL A 84 -3.53 -6.61 -2.61
CA VAL A 84 -3.63 -7.27 -1.29
C VAL A 84 -5.05 -7.22 -0.74
N VAL A 85 -5.72 -6.06 -0.83
CA VAL A 85 -7.12 -5.91 -0.39
C VAL A 85 -8.09 -6.69 -1.28
N ALA A 86 -7.78 -6.84 -2.57
CA ALA A 86 -8.64 -7.56 -3.52
C ALA A 86 -8.50 -9.09 -3.44
N VAL A 87 -7.37 -9.64 -2.96
CA VAL A 87 -7.14 -11.10 -2.92
C VAL A 87 -8.32 -11.88 -2.35
N PRO A 88 -8.91 -11.53 -1.18
CA PRO A 88 -9.99 -12.32 -0.57
C PRO A 88 -11.29 -12.33 -1.39
N VAL A 89 -11.49 -11.35 -2.27
CA VAL A 89 -12.76 -11.15 -3.00
C VAL A 89 -12.68 -11.56 -4.48
N LEU A 90 -11.49 -11.77 -5.03
CA LEU A 90 -11.29 -12.11 -6.44
C LEU A 90 -11.80 -13.51 -6.80
N GLY A 91 -11.51 -14.51 -5.96
CA GLY A 91 -11.83 -15.91 -6.25
C GLY A 91 -13.31 -16.28 -6.05
N ARG A 92 -14.09 -15.45 -5.35
CA ARG A 92 -15.48 -15.73 -4.97
C ARG A 92 -15.73 -17.05 -4.25
N GLU A 93 -14.69 -17.66 -3.69
CA GLU A 93 -14.72 -19.00 -3.08
C GLU A 93 -15.65 -19.07 -1.86
N ASN A 94 -15.91 -17.94 -1.19
CA ASN A 94 -16.80 -17.82 -0.04
C ASN A 94 -18.18 -17.24 -0.36
N ALA A 95 -18.61 -17.29 -1.63
CA ALA A 95 -19.96 -16.86 -2.00
C ALA A 95 -21.01 -17.81 -1.38
N VAL A 96 -21.99 -17.24 -0.67
CA VAL A 96 -23.05 -18.02 0.00
C VAL A 96 -24.19 -18.26 -0.98
N ALA A 97 -24.47 -19.52 -1.29
CA ALA A 97 -25.61 -19.90 -2.13
C ALA A 97 -26.92 -19.38 -1.49
N GLY A 98 -27.71 -18.63 -2.26
CA GLY A 98 -28.98 -18.06 -1.81
C GLY A 98 -28.90 -16.68 -1.15
N ASN A 99 -27.71 -16.10 -0.97
CA ASN A 99 -27.57 -14.72 -0.53
C ASN A 99 -26.81 -13.87 -1.58
N PRO A 100 -27.52 -13.23 -2.53
CA PRO A 100 -26.90 -12.47 -3.61
C PRO A 100 -26.22 -11.17 -3.15
N SER A 101 -26.40 -10.74 -1.89
CA SER A 101 -25.74 -9.55 -1.34
C SER A 101 -24.28 -9.82 -0.96
N ILE A 102 -23.92 -11.08 -0.72
CA ILE A 102 -22.54 -11.46 -0.43
C ILE A 102 -21.81 -11.57 -1.77
N LEU A 103 -20.81 -10.70 -1.92
CA LEU A 103 -19.97 -10.67 -3.11
C LEU A 103 -20.79 -10.37 -4.38
N ASP A 104 -21.67 -9.38 -4.29
CA ASP A 104 -22.59 -8.97 -5.36
C ASP A 104 -21.90 -8.29 -6.56
N ARG A 105 -20.68 -7.77 -6.37
CA ARG A 105 -19.99 -6.95 -7.37
C ARG A 105 -18.98 -7.72 -8.23
N PRO A 106 -18.70 -7.24 -9.46
CA PRO A 106 -17.57 -7.72 -10.25
C PRO A 106 -16.25 -7.13 -9.72
N TYR A 107 -15.73 -7.70 -8.62
CA TYR A 107 -14.53 -7.18 -7.93
C TYR A 107 -13.28 -7.15 -8.83
N ALA A 108 -13.15 -8.09 -9.77
CA ALA A 108 -12.07 -8.05 -10.76
C ALA A 108 -12.13 -6.77 -11.61
N TRP A 109 -13.34 -6.37 -12.02
CA TRP A 109 -13.53 -5.13 -12.79
C TRP A 109 -13.28 -3.90 -11.93
N GLY A 110 -13.73 -3.92 -10.67
CA GLY A 110 -13.42 -2.87 -9.69
C GLY A 110 -11.91 -2.68 -9.50
N LEU A 111 -11.15 -3.77 -9.38
CA LEU A 111 -9.71 -3.75 -9.27
C LEU A 111 -9.05 -3.15 -10.52
N ILE A 112 -9.45 -3.59 -11.72
CA ILE A 112 -8.93 -3.06 -12.99
C ILE A 112 -9.17 -1.56 -13.09
N VAL A 113 -10.38 -1.09 -12.81
CA VAL A 113 -10.74 0.34 -12.86
C VAL A 113 -9.97 1.15 -11.83
N ALA A 114 -9.82 0.64 -10.60
CA ALA A 114 -9.06 1.31 -9.56
C ALA A 114 -7.57 1.41 -9.93
N SER A 115 -6.96 0.33 -10.40
CA SER A 115 -5.58 0.33 -10.88
C SER A 115 -5.40 1.25 -12.08
N ALA A 116 -6.30 1.23 -13.07
CA ALA A 116 -6.27 2.12 -14.22
C ALA A 116 -6.33 3.61 -13.79
N THR A 117 -7.16 3.92 -12.79
CA THR A 117 -7.26 5.27 -12.22
C THR A 117 -5.94 5.71 -11.58
N VAL A 118 -5.33 4.84 -10.76
CA VAL A 118 -4.01 5.11 -10.14
C VAL A 118 -2.98 5.42 -11.23
N TRP A 119 -2.85 4.57 -12.25
CA TRP A 119 -1.85 4.76 -13.30
C TRP A 119 -2.14 5.95 -14.22
N THR A 120 -3.40 6.32 -14.40
CA THR A 120 -3.79 7.56 -15.08
C THR A 120 -3.26 8.77 -14.32
N VAL A 121 -3.45 8.83 -13.00
CA VAL A 121 -2.91 9.91 -12.15
C VAL A 121 -1.38 9.95 -12.22
N VAL A 122 -0.72 8.80 -12.14
CA VAL A 122 0.74 8.70 -12.29
C VAL A 122 1.21 9.28 -13.62
N ALA A 123 0.57 8.90 -14.72
CA ALA A 123 0.90 9.40 -16.06
C ALA A 123 0.73 10.93 -16.15
N VAL A 124 -0.35 11.49 -15.62
CA VAL A 124 -0.60 12.94 -15.57
C VAL A 124 0.50 13.66 -14.78
N VAL A 125 0.87 13.15 -13.60
CA VAL A 125 1.94 13.75 -12.77
C VAL A 125 3.28 13.69 -13.49
N MET A 126 3.60 12.57 -14.13
CA MET A 126 4.84 12.42 -14.92
C MET A 126 4.89 13.41 -16.08
N LEU A 127 3.80 13.58 -16.83
CA LEU A 127 3.70 14.56 -17.91
C LEU A 127 3.91 15.98 -17.38
N ARG A 128 3.32 16.33 -16.23
CA ARG A 128 3.50 17.65 -15.60
C ARG A 128 4.95 17.90 -15.19
N ASN A 129 5.60 16.91 -14.58
CA ASN A 129 7.00 17.02 -14.15
C ASN A 129 7.96 17.18 -15.33
N ARG A 130 7.71 16.48 -16.45
CA ARG A 130 8.48 16.64 -17.68
C ARG A 130 8.33 18.02 -18.30
N ARG A 131 7.14 18.63 -18.24
CA ARG A 131 6.91 19.99 -18.75
C ARG A 131 7.70 21.02 -17.95
N ARG A 132 7.57 21.00 -16.63
CA ARG A 132 8.30 21.92 -15.72
C ARG A 132 9.81 21.88 -15.90
N GLY A 133 10.39 20.69 -16.11
CA GLY A 133 11.82 20.53 -16.34
C GLY A 133 12.32 21.18 -17.64
N ARG A 134 11.49 21.21 -18.70
CA ARG A 134 11.83 21.89 -19.97
C ARG A 134 11.73 23.40 -19.83
N ASP A 135 10.67 23.89 -19.18
CA ASP A 135 10.44 25.34 -19.00
C ASP A 135 11.59 26.00 -18.23
N LEU A 136 12.12 25.33 -17.21
CA LEU A 136 13.30 25.79 -16.45
C LEU A 136 14.59 25.81 -17.30
N HIS A 137 14.74 24.93 -18.28
CA HIS A 137 15.93 24.87 -19.15
C HIS A 137 15.94 26.00 -20.18
N CYS A 138 14.77 26.39 -20.70
CA CYS A 138 14.64 27.54 -21.62
C CYS A 138 14.78 28.90 -20.92
N ALA A 139 14.48 28.98 -19.62
CA ALA A 139 14.56 30.21 -18.84
C ALA A 139 15.98 30.51 -18.27
N ALA A 140 16.93 29.59 -18.41
CA ALA A 140 18.29 29.79 -17.91
C ALA A 140 19.04 30.85 -18.76
N PRO A 141 19.53 31.96 -18.16
CA PRO A 141 20.27 32.98 -18.90
C PRO A 141 21.59 32.38 -19.43
N SER A 142 21.94 32.71 -20.69
CA SER A 142 23.24 32.33 -21.25
C SER A 142 24.39 32.85 -20.37
N PRO A 143 25.43 32.04 -20.08
CA PRO A 143 26.57 32.52 -19.31
C PRO A 143 27.21 33.69 -20.07
N ARG A 144 27.17 34.88 -19.47
CA ARG A 144 27.91 36.04 -19.99
C ARG A 144 29.40 35.71 -19.88
N ARG A 145 30.08 35.68 -21.02
CA ARG A 145 31.54 35.64 -21.11
C ARG A 145 32.13 36.99 -20.71
#